data_AF-A0A7C0YNE5-F1
#
_entry.id   AF-A0A7C0YNE5-F1
#
_cell.length_a   1.000
_cell.length_b   1.000
_cell.length_c   1.000
_cell.angle_alpha   90.00
_cell.angle_beta   90.00
_cell.angle_gamma   90.00
#
_symmetry.space_group_name_H-M   'P 1'
#
loop_
_entity.id
_entity.type
_entity.pdbx_description
1 polymer ?
#
loop_
_entity_poly.entity_id
_entity_poly.type
_entity_poly.pdbx_seq_one_letter_code
_entity_poly.pdbx_strand_id
1 'polypeptide(L)' 'MLEEDVKQAIEIISKTNAKKKVYNLAYGFMEEALQNLKVLPQSSAREKLEILARFIVERKF' A
#
# COMPACT_ATOMS: atom_id res chain seq x y z
N MET A 1 14.42 -26.97 6.97
CA MET A 1 15.32 -25.82 6.72
C MET A 1 14.54 -24.64 6.17
N LEU A 2 14.12 -24.63 4.90
CA LEU A 2 13.46 -23.48 4.29
C LEU A 2 12.21 -22.96 5.03
N GLU A 3 11.34 -23.85 5.52
CA GLU A 3 10.13 -23.43 6.27
C GLU A 3 10.46 -22.82 7.64
N GLU A 4 11.49 -23.35 8.32
CA GLU A 4 11.96 -22.84 9.61
C GLU A 4 12.57 -21.45 9.45
N ASP A 5 13.35 -21.24 8.39
CA ASP A 5 14.00 -19.97 8.06
C ASP A 5 12.96 -18.90 7.71
N VAL A 6 11.92 -19.25 6.94
CA VAL A 6 10.79 -18.37 6.64
C VAL A 6 10.05 -17.99 7.91
N LYS A 7 9.80 -18.94 8.81
CA LYS A 7 9.13 -18.69 10.08
C LYS A 7 9.94 -17.75 10.99
N GLN A 8 11.25 -17.97 11.10
CA GLN A 8 12.14 -17.08 11.85
C GLN A 8 12.19 -15.67 11.24
N ALA A 9 12.24 -15.55 9.90
CA ALA A 9 12.20 -14.26 9.24
C ALA A 9 10.90 -13.50 9.54
N ILE A 10 9.75 -14.17 9.48
CA ILE A 10 8.45 -13.57 9.85
C ILE A 10 8.44 -13.17 11.33
N GLU A 11 9.01 -13.98 12.22
CA GLU A 11 9.08 -13.69 13.65
C GLU A 11 9.94 -12.44 13.92
N ILE A 12 11.12 -12.32 13.28
CA ILE A 12 11.98 -11.15 13.37
C ILE A 12 11.23 -9.91 12.85
N ILE A 13 10.62 -9.99 11.66
CA ILE A 13 9.87 -8.87 11.07
C ILE A 13 8.70 -8.45 11.97
N SER A 14 7.95 -9.40 12.53
CA SER A 14 6.79 -9.13 13.38
C SER A 14 7.16 -8.50 14.73
N LYS A 15 8.36 -8.75 15.25
CA LYS A 15 8.92 -8.07 16.44
C LYS A 15 9.34 -6.63 16.16
N THR A 16 9.36 -6.19 14.90
CA THR A 16 9.66 -4.80 14.52
C THR A 16 8.41 -4.02 14.14
N ASN A 17 8.54 -2.68 14.09
CA ASN A 17 7.52 -1.80 13.53
C ASN A 17 7.49 -1.79 11.98
N ALA A 18 8.18 -2.72 11.31
CA ALA A 18 8.29 -2.75 9.85
C ALA A 18 6.91 -2.83 9.16
N LYS A 19 6.02 -3.70 9.65
CA LYS A 19 4.66 -3.85 9.09
C LYS A 19 3.91 -2.51 9.08
N LYS A 20 3.87 -1.83 10.23
CA LYS A 20 3.22 -0.51 10.36
C LYS A 20 3.87 0.54 9.46
N LYS A 21 5.20 0.55 9.37
CA LYS A 21 5.95 1.49 8.52
C LYS A 21 5.64 1.30 7.03
N VAL A 22 5.55 0.05 6.57
CA VAL A 22 5.19 -0.27 5.19
C VAL A 22 3.76 0.14 4.87
N TYR A 23 2.79 -0.12 5.77
CA TYR A 23 1.41 0.36 5.57
C TYR A 23 1.37 1.88 5.46
N ASN A 24 2.01 2.61 6.38
CA ASN A 24 2.03 4.07 6.33
C ASN A 24 2.65 4.60 5.04
N LEU A 25 3.71 3.95 4.55
CA LEU A 25 4.35 4.32 3.29
C LEU A 25 3.42 4.10 2.09
N ALA A 26 2.73 2.95 2.04
CA ALA A 26 1.76 2.64 1.00
C ALA A 26 0.60 3.66 0.98
N TYR A 27 0.06 4.00 2.15
CA TYR A 27 -0.94 5.06 2.27
C TYR A 27 -0.41 6.43 1.82
N GLY A 28 0.84 6.77 2.16
CA GLY A 28 1.49 8.00 1.71
C GLY A 28 1.56 8.12 0.20
N PHE A 29 2.01 7.07 -0.49
CA PHE A 29 2.07 7.04 -1.96
C PHE A 29 0.69 7.12 -2.61
N MET A 30 -0.31 6.45 -2.03
CA MET A 30 -1.68 6.55 -2.51
C MET A 30 -2.22 7.97 -2.40
N GLU A 31 -2.03 8.64 -1.27
CA GLU A 31 -2.47 10.03 -1.09
C GLU A 31 -1.76 10.97 -2.07
N GLU A 32 -0.45 10.82 -2.27
CA GLU A 32 0.30 11.59 -3.27
C GLU A 32 -0.25 11.37 -4.69
N ALA A 33 -0.52 10.12 -5.07
CA ALA A 33 -1.14 9.80 -6.36
C ALA A 33 -2.53 10.46 -6.51
N LEU A 34 -3.36 10.43 -5.47
CA LEU A 34 -4.67 11.08 -5.46
C LEU A 34 -4.56 12.60 -5.59
N GLN A 35 -3.57 13.24 -4.96
CA GLN A 35 -3.33 14.67 -5.14
C GLN A 35 -2.89 14.98 -6.57
N ASN A 36 -2.00 14.18 -7.14
CA ASN A 36 -1.52 14.37 -8.52
C ASN A 36 -2.65 14.23 -9.55
N LEU A 37 -3.65 13.38 -9.31
CA LEU A 37 -4.82 13.25 -10.18
C LEU A 37 -5.71 14.51 -10.20
N LYS A 38 -5.61 15.40 -9.21
CA LYS A 38 -6.42 16.63 -9.15
C LYS A 38 -6.13 17.62 -10.27
N VAL A 39 -4.96 17.53 -10.89
CA VAL A 39 -4.61 18.37 -12.06
C VAL A 39 -5.46 18.01 -13.29
N LEU A 40 -5.99 16.79 -13.34
CA LEU A 40 -6.85 16.32 -14.43
C LEU A 40 -8.28 16.80 -14.22
N PRO A 41 -9.01 17.17 -15.29
CA PRO A 41 -10.41 17.52 -15.18
C PRO A 41 -11.24 16.35 -14.64
N GLN A 42 -12.35 16.67 -13.96
CA GLN A 42 -13.27 15.65 -13.45
C GLN A 42 -13.83 14.85 -14.63
N SER A 43 -13.68 13.54 -14.55
CA SER A 43 -14.13 12.60 -15.57
C SER A 43 -14.27 11.20 -14.96
N SER A 44 -15.06 10.35 -15.61
CA SER A 44 -15.17 8.94 -15.22
C SER A 44 -13.81 8.21 -15.24
N ALA A 45 -12.89 8.63 -16.13
CA ALA A 45 -11.54 8.07 -16.17
C ALA A 45 -10.73 8.43 -14.92
N ARG A 46 -10.78 9.70 -14.50
CA ARG A 46 -10.13 10.17 -13.27
C ARG A 46 -10.69 9.45 -12.04
N GLU A 47 -12.02 9.33 -11.94
CA GLU A 47 -12.67 8.61 -10.83
C GLU A 47 -12.22 7.14 -10.75
N LYS A 48 -12.11 6.46 -11.89
CA LYS A 48 -11.60 5.07 -11.93
C LYS A 48 -10.15 4.96 -11.47
N LEU A 49 -9.30 5.94 -11.81
CA LEU A 49 -7.91 5.98 -11.34
C LEU A 49 -7.84 6.22 -9.82
N GLU A 50 -8.68 7.09 -9.28
CA GLU A 50 -8.75 7.32 -7.83
C GLU A 50 -9.22 6.06 -7.08
N ILE A 51 -10.22 5.35 -7.60
CA ILE A 51 -10.69 4.06 -7.06
C ILE A 51 -9.57 3.01 -7.11
N LEU A 52 -8.87 2.92 -8.25
CA LEU A 52 -7.78 1.96 -8.43
C LEU A 52 -6.64 2.20 -7.42
N ALA A 53 -6.25 3.46 -7.21
CA ALA A 53 -5.21 3.80 -6.25
C ALA A 53 -5.57 3.35 -4.82
N ARG A 54 -6.82 3.58 -4.39
CA ARG A 54 -7.31 3.14 -3.07
C ARG A 54 -7.36 1.61 -2.97
N PHE A 55 -7.87 0.96 -4.02
CA PHE A 55 -7.98 -0.49 -4.06
C PHE A 55 -6.63 -1.20 -3.89
N ILE A 56 -5.55 -0.69 -4.49
CA ILE A 56 -4.23 -1.30 -4.40
C ILE A 56 -3.70 -1.34 -2.95
N VAL A 57 -3.99 -0.31 -2.14
CA VAL A 57 -3.54 -0.24 -0.74
C VAL A 57 -4.47 -1.02 0.20
N GLU A 58 -5.77 -1.00 -0.07
CA GLU A 58 -6.77 -1.66 0.77
C GLU A 58 -6.85 -3.18 0.57
N ARG A 59 -6.39 -3.69 -0.58
CA ARG A 59 -6.35 -5.12 -0.84
C ARG A 59 -5.41 -5.80 0.14
N LYS A 60 -5.98 -6.35 1.21
CA LYS A 60 -5.28 -7.26 2.12
C LYS A 60 -4.80 -8.48 1.32
N PHE A 61 -3.50 -8.75 1.42
CA PHE A 61 -2.93 -10.07 1.14
C PHE A 61 -3.12 -10.98 2.35
#